data_AF-A0A136MTS7-F1
#
_entry.id   AF-A0A136MTS7-F1
#
_cell.length_a   1.000
_cell.length_b   1.000
_cell.length_c   1.000
_cell.angle_alpha   90.00
_cell.angle_beta   90.00
_cell.angle_gamma   90.00
#
_symmetry.space_group_name_H-M   'P 1'
#
loop_
_entity.id
_entity.type
_entity.pdbx_description
1 polymer ?
#
loop_
_entity_poly.entity_id
_entity_poly.type
_entity_poly.pdbx_seq_one_letter_code
_entity_poly.pdbx_strand_id
1 'polypeptide(L)'
;MDEFIKPLGDKGFRTTGGFTADMNRSYKGLSSSHGGLRWGRFTTRIPILHTRIEWPELWQGILVSGTTGLAFVPILERLYGLSFEQAIAFIFVQSILIGSAAIVFGEPFAPGWITPALPLVLSFLDQSATGPQQRMQLMAAMAIDFSLLLFILGLTGWGRKLFESIPAVLRGGILLGAALSAMQRILQVEHGRFLGSQPVTLLVSTGATLFFLYSIPLRSSKSGQGWLMPVIRMGLLPGLVMGGIVGALSGELRFSPEWKGWIQIPPLEKCWLMCHPLRSVFLLCSISLRHSRWR
;
A
#
# COMPACT_ATOMS: atom_id res chain seq x y z
N MET A 1 -12.68 -56.42 5.92
CA MET A 1 -13.56 -55.26 6.25
C MET A 1 -13.66 -55.23 7.75
N ASP A 2 -13.56 -54.06 8.38
CA ASP A 2 -13.44 -53.79 9.84
C ASP A 2 -12.02 -53.60 10.41
N GLU A 3 -11.13 -52.93 9.69
CA GLU A 3 -9.92 -52.38 10.31
C GLU A 3 -9.39 -51.09 9.64
N PHE A 4 -10.28 -50.18 9.24
CA PHE A 4 -9.87 -48.93 8.55
C PHE A 4 -10.55 -47.63 9.04
N ILE A 5 -11.03 -47.61 10.29
CA ILE A 5 -11.44 -46.34 10.95
C ILE A 5 -11.02 -46.41 12.43
N LYS A 6 -9.82 -45.91 12.74
CA LYS A 6 -9.44 -45.46 14.09
C LYS A 6 -9.14 -43.95 14.00
N PRO A 7 -9.76 -43.11 14.84
CA PRO A 7 -9.49 -41.68 14.84
C PRO A 7 -8.05 -41.44 15.29
N LEU A 8 -7.29 -40.74 14.45
CA LEU A 8 -5.96 -40.23 14.81
C LEU A 8 -6.10 -39.36 16.05
N GLY A 9 -5.41 -39.79 17.10
CA GLY A 9 -5.45 -39.21 18.43
C GLY A 9 -5.08 -37.73 18.47
N ASP A 10 -5.69 -37.11 19.46
CA ASP A 10 -5.56 -35.75 19.96
C ASP A 10 -4.09 -35.35 20.25
N LYS A 11 -3.34 -35.05 19.19
CA LYS A 11 -2.18 -34.16 19.27
C LYS A 11 -2.66 -32.77 18.93
N GLY A 12 -3.35 -32.17 19.89
CA GLY A 12 -3.75 -30.79 19.91
C GLY A 12 -2.67 -29.89 19.34
N PHE A 13 -3.01 -29.28 18.20
CA PHE A 13 -2.42 -28.04 17.72
C PHE A 13 -2.34 -27.11 18.94
N ARG A 14 -1.14 -26.84 19.46
CA ARG A 14 -0.92 -25.94 20.60
C ARG A 14 -1.40 -24.54 20.23
N THR A 15 -2.69 -24.35 20.46
CA THR A 15 -3.42 -23.16 20.86
C THR A 15 -2.65 -21.85 20.73
N THR A 16 -3.09 -21.04 19.76
CA THR A 16 -3.41 -19.60 19.79
C THR A 16 -3.19 -18.76 21.07
N GLY A 17 -3.11 -19.36 22.27
CA GLY A 17 -2.78 -18.70 23.53
C GLY A 17 -1.31 -18.25 23.64
N GLY A 18 -0.37 -18.97 23.01
CA GLY A 18 1.05 -18.58 23.01
C GLY A 18 1.32 -17.30 22.20
N PHE A 19 0.67 -17.18 21.04
CA PHE A 19 0.83 -16.02 20.14
C PHE A 19 0.15 -14.76 20.69
N THR A 20 -1.01 -14.90 21.33
CA THR A 20 -1.72 -13.79 21.98
C THR A 20 -1.04 -13.33 23.27
N ALA A 21 -0.45 -14.25 24.06
CA ALA A 21 0.35 -13.90 25.23
C ALA A 21 1.66 -13.18 24.86
N ASP A 22 2.32 -13.60 23.77
CA ASP A 22 3.53 -12.95 23.27
C ASP A 22 3.22 -11.60 22.59
N MET A 23 2.08 -11.48 21.89
CA MET A 23 1.55 -10.19 21.43
C MET A 23 1.23 -9.24 22.59
N ASN A 24 0.57 -9.71 23.64
CA ASN A 24 0.27 -8.90 24.83
C ASN A 24 1.53 -8.51 25.61
N ARG A 25 2.56 -9.36 25.62
CA ARG A 25 3.86 -9.06 26.25
C ARG A 25 4.66 -8.06 25.41
N SER A 26 4.64 -8.16 24.08
CA SER A 26 5.15 -7.12 23.17
C SER A 26 4.38 -5.81 23.30
N TYR A 27 3.04 -5.86 23.40
CA TYR A 27 2.21 -4.66 23.60
C TYR A 27 2.49 -3.97 24.94
N LYS A 28 2.61 -4.75 26.03
CA LYS A 28 2.98 -4.22 27.36
C LYS A 28 4.42 -3.70 27.40
N GLY A 29 5.35 -4.36 26.70
CA GLY A 29 6.74 -3.91 26.58
C GLY A 29 6.91 -2.63 25.73
N LEU A 30 6.06 -2.42 24.72
CA LEU A 30 6.02 -1.17 23.95
C LEU A 30 5.35 -0.01 24.71
N SER A 31 4.52 -0.31 25.70
CA SER A 31 3.75 0.68 26.45
C SER A 31 4.51 1.33 27.61
N SER A 32 5.56 0.70 28.14
CA SER A 32 6.13 1.12 29.44
C SER A 32 7.42 1.93 29.38
N SER A 33 8.09 2.07 28.22
CA SER A 33 9.36 2.83 28.19
C SER A 33 9.88 3.05 26.77
N HIS A 34 9.33 4.04 26.04
CA HIS A 34 10.11 4.79 25.05
C HIS A 34 9.50 6.19 24.92
N GLY A 35 10.31 7.22 25.20
CA GLY A 35 9.94 8.63 25.14
C GLY A 35 9.35 8.98 23.78
N GLY A 36 8.43 9.92 23.76
CA GLY A 36 7.83 10.47 22.56
C GLY A 36 7.19 11.79 22.95
N LEU A 37 7.23 12.77 22.06
CA LEU A 37 6.65 14.08 22.34
C LEU A 37 5.13 13.95 22.27
N ARG A 38 4.46 13.93 23.43
CA ARG A 38 3.01 13.86 23.51
C ARG A 38 2.41 15.21 23.15
N TRP A 39 1.47 15.22 22.21
CA TRP A 39 0.69 16.40 21.89
C TRP A 39 -0.77 15.98 21.68
N GLY A 40 -1.65 16.37 22.62
CA GLY A 40 -3.03 15.93 22.65
C GLY A 40 -3.17 14.41 22.84
N ARG A 41 -3.97 13.76 21.98
CA ARG A 41 -4.16 12.30 21.97
C ARG A 41 -3.05 11.55 21.23
N PHE A 42 -2.12 12.26 20.59
CA PHE A 42 -1.08 11.70 19.75
C PHE A 42 0.29 11.74 20.42
N THR A 43 1.20 10.85 19.99
CA THR A 43 2.57 10.80 20.49
C THR A 43 3.53 10.85 19.31
N THR A 44 4.18 11.98 19.09
CA THR A 44 5.18 12.10 18.02
C THR A 44 6.41 11.26 18.38
N ARG A 45 6.79 10.36 17.48
CA ARG A 45 7.95 9.48 17.62
C ARG A 45 9.01 9.85 16.60
N ILE A 46 9.98 10.66 17.03
CA ILE A 46 11.14 11.01 16.20
C ILE A 46 11.91 9.72 15.79
N PRO A 47 12.15 9.51 14.48
CA PRO A 47 12.96 8.40 13.98
C PRO A 47 14.33 8.35 14.67
N ILE A 48 14.90 7.16 14.85
CA ILE A 48 16.25 6.93 15.41
C ILE A 48 16.35 7.17 16.93
N LEU A 49 15.68 8.20 17.46
CA LEU A 49 15.68 8.52 18.90
C LEU A 49 14.66 7.68 19.68
N HIS A 50 13.45 7.52 19.12
CA HIS A 50 12.33 6.84 19.79
C HIS A 50 11.97 5.50 19.13
N THR A 51 12.67 5.13 18.05
CA THR A 51 12.42 3.93 17.26
C THR A 51 13.73 3.15 17.09
N ARG A 52 13.68 1.84 17.28
CA ARG A 52 14.82 0.96 16.98
C ARG A 52 14.89 0.74 15.46
N ILE A 53 16.10 0.81 14.92
CA ILE A 53 16.34 0.54 13.50
C ILE A 53 16.50 -0.96 13.33
N GLU A 54 15.47 -1.60 12.78
CA GLU A 54 15.59 -2.95 12.24
C GLU A 54 16.01 -2.84 10.77
N TRP A 55 17.30 -2.99 10.49
CA TRP A 55 17.87 -2.84 9.15
C TRP A 55 17.13 -3.62 8.05
N PRO A 56 16.71 -4.89 8.24
CA PRO A 56 15.94 -5.62 7.25
C PRO A 56 14.61 -4.95 6.89
N GLU A 57 13.90 -4.44 7.89
CA GLU A 57 12.60 -3.78 7.74
C GLU A 57 12.76 -2.37 7.15
N LEU A 58 13.84 -1.66 7.51
CA LEU A 58 14.19 -0.37 6.92
C LEU A 58 14.46 -0.49 5.42
N TRP A 59 15.29 -1.45 5.01
CA TRP A 59 15.58 -1.71 3.60
C TRP A 59 14.34 -2.12 2.83
N GLN A 60 13.51 -3.00 3.42
CA GLN A 60 12.22 -3.36 2.84
C GLN A 60 11.33 -2.13 2.69
N GLY A 61 11.20 -1.29 3.71
CA GLY A 61 10.38 -0.08 3.67
C GLY A 61 10.83 0.89 2.58
N ILE A 62 12.13 1.20 2.51
CA ILE A 62 12.69 2.14 1.52
C ILE A 62 12.49 1.60 0.10
N LEU A 63 12.88 0.35 -0.17
CA LEU A 63 12.87 -0.21 -1.51
C LEU A 63 11.44 -0.52 -1.98
N VAL A 64 10.61 -1.13 -1.14
CA VAL A 64 9.21 -1.42 -1.49
C VAL A 64 8.43 -0.12 -1.67
N SER A 65 8.53 0.84 -0.75
CA SER A 65 7.84 2.13 -0.89
C SER A 65 8.34 2.89 -2.12
N GLY A 66 9.65 2.89 -2.39
CA GLY A 66 10.23 3.54 -3.55
C GLY A 66 9.75 2.92 -4.87
N THR A 67 9.84 1.59 -5.01
CA THR A 67 9.41 0.90 -6.23
C THR A 67 7.90 1.02 -6.46
N THR A 68 7.09 0.87 -5.42
CA THR A 68 5.63 1.02 -5.52
C THR A 68 5.20 2.44 -5.84
N GLY A 69 5.86 3.46 -5.27
CA GLY A 69 5.63 4.85 -5.65
C GLY A 69 5.97 5.11 -7.12
N LEU A 70 7.14 4.66 -7.58
CA LEU A 70 7.56 4.80 -8.98
C LEU A 70 6.66 4.04 -9.96
N ALA A 71 6.04 2.93 -9.55
CA ALA A 71 5.06 2.21 -10.35
C ALA A 71 3.81 3.06 -10.67
N PHE A 72 3.59 4.18 -9.96
CA PHE A 72 2.50 5.10 -10.20
C PHE A 72 2.81 6.20 -11.23
N VAL A 73 4.09 6.43 -11.54
CA VAL A 73 4.52 7.45 -12.53
C VAL A 73 3.77 7.30 -13.87
N PRO A 74 3.68 6.09 -14.48
CA PRO A 74 2.99 5.95 -15.77
C PRO A 74 1.50 6.25 -15.69
N ILE A 75 0.87 6.10 -14.52
CA ILE A 75 -0.54 6.44 -14.31
C ILE A 75 -0.68 7.96 -14.25
N LEU A 76 0.23 8.64 -13.55
CA LEU A 76 0.29 10.10 -13.47
C LEU A 76 0.47 10.76 -14.84
N GLU A 77 1.41 10.26 -15.64
CA GLU A 77 1.67 10.76 -16.99
C GLU A 77 0.47 10.52 -17.92
N ARG A 78 -0.10 9.31 -17.92
CA ARG A 78 -1.18 8.94 -18.85
C ARG A 78 -2.52 9.59 -18.52
N LEU A 79 -2.90 9.62 -17.25
CA LEU A 79 -4.23 10.08 -16.86
C LEU A 79 -4.31 11.58 -16.62
N TYR A 80 -3.23 12.15 -16.06
CA TYR A 80 -3.19 13.55 -15.64
C TYR A 80 -2.27 14.41 -16.52
N GLY A 81 -1.58 13.81 -17.49
CA GLY A 81 -0.77 14.55 -18.47
C GLY A 81 0.46 15.22 -17.84
N LEU A 82 0.92 14.73 -16.69
CA LEU A 82 2.11 15.25 -16.02
C LEU A 82 3.37 14.84 -16.79
N SER A 83 4.41 15.68 -16.75
CA SER A 83 5.73 15.24 -17.21
C SER A 83 6.34 14.25 -16.22
N PHE A 84 7.32 13.46 -16.68
CA PHE A 84 8.03 12.49 -15.84
C PHE A 84 8.58 13.12 -14.55
N GLU A 85 9.18 14.30 -14.65
CA GLU A 85 9.77 15.03 -13.52
C GLU A 85 8.69 15.52 -12.55
N GLN A 86 7.54 15.93 -13.06
CA GLN A 86 6.39 16.35 -12.25
C GLN A 86 5.76 15.16 -11.53
N ALA A 87 5.67 14.00 -12.18
CA ALA A 87 5.14 12.78 -11.58
C ALA A 87 6.04 12.31 -10.42
N ILE A 88 7.37 12.32 -10.60
CA ILE A 88 8.33 12.01 -9.53
C ILE A 88 8.20 13.01 -8.36
N ALA A 89 8.10 14.31 -8.66
CA ALA A 89 7.88 15.34 -7.66
C ALA A 89 6.65 15.04 -6.79
N PHE A 90 5.54 14.73 -7.45
CA PHE A 90 4.27 14.45 -6.81
C PHE A 90 4.37 13.22 -5.89
N ILE A 91 4.93 12.12 -6.38
CA ILE A 91 5.10 10.88 -5.61
C ILE A 91 6.06 11.09 -4.43
N PHE A 92 7.09 11.91 -4.58
CA PHE A 92 8.04 12.19 -3.50
C PHE A 92 7.36 12.94 -2.34
N VAL A 93 6.61 14.00 -2.66
CA VAL A 93 5.81 14.74 -1.66
C VAL A 93 4.78 13.81 -1.01
N GLN A 94 4.06 13.02 -1.79
CA GLN A 94 3.09 12.07 -1.29
C GLN A 94 3.72 11.05 -0.32
N SER A 95 4.89 10.51 -0.67
CA SER A 95 5.61 9.53 0.15
C SER A 95 6.07 10.12 1.48
N ILE A 96 6.54 11.37 1.47
CA ILE A 96 6.87 12.11 2.70
C ILE A 96 5.61 12.31 3.56
N LEU A 97 4.48 12.72 2.98
CA LEU A 97 3.24 12.93 3.73
C LEU A 97 2.75 11.62 4.37
N ILE A 98 2.72 10.53 3.61
CA ILE A 98 2.33 9.20 4.11
C ILE A 98 3.29 8.74 5.23
N GLY A 99 4.60 8.83 5.02
CA GLY A 99 5.60 8.45 6.03
C GLY A 99 5.57 9.32 7.29
N SER A 100 5.25 10.61 7.14
CA SER A 100 5.17 11.55 8.25
C SER A 100 4.01 11.23 9.21
N ALA A 101 2.93 10.62 8.71
CA ALA A 101 1.78 10.27 9.52
C ALA A 101 2.14 9.32 10.68
N ALA A 102 2.94 8.28 10.41
CA ALA A 102 3.39 7.36 11.45
C ALA A 102 4.28 8.04 12.50
N ILE A 103 5.10 9.00 12.08
CA ILE A 103 6.02 9.77 12.94
C ILE A 103 5.23 10.74 13.82
N VAL A 104 4.30 11.50 13.23
CA VAL A 104 3.57 12.61 13.88
C VAL A 104 2.45 12.10 14.79
N PHE A 105 1.71 11.08 14.36
CA PHE A 105 0.59 10.55 15.12
C PHE A 105 0.99 9.41 16.06
N GLY A 106 2.16 8.80 15.84
CA GLY A 106 2.69 7.72 16.69
C GLY A 106 1.92 6.42 16.60
N GLU A 107 1.14 6.26 15.52
CA GLU A 107 0.31 5.11 15.30
C GLU A 107 1.17 3.94 14.79
N PRO A 108 1.06 2.73 15.38
CA PRO A 108 1.91 1.59 15.04
C PRO A 108 1.50 0.90 13.72
N PHE A 109 0.56 1.47 12.96
CA PHE A 109 0.12 0.92 11.69
C PHE A 109 0.96 1.48 10.54
N ALA A 110 1.30 0.61 9.59
CA ALA A 110 1.99 1.03 8.38
C ALA A 110 1.05 1.92 7.54
N PRO A 111 1.37 3.22 7.35
CA PRO A 111 0.59 4.08 6.50
C PRO A 111 0.83 3.65 5.05
N GLY A 112 -0.23 3.62 4.25
CA GLY A 112 -0.13 3.03 2.93
C GLY A 112 -1.29 3.38 2.02
N TRP A 113 -1.18 2.84 0.81
CA TRP A 113 -2.12 3.10 -0.26
C TRP A 113 -3.34 2.20 -0.11
N ILE A 114 -4.49 2.71 -0.50
CA ILE A 114 -5.71 1.91 -0.63
C ILE A 114 -5.75 1.35 -2.07
N THR A 115 -4.74 0.55 -2.43
CA THR A 115 -4.63 -0.12 -3.74
C THR A 115 -5.92 -0.81 -4.20
N PRO A 116 -6.70 -1.50 -3.36
CA PRO A 116 -7.98 -2.09 -3.81
C PRO A 116 -9.02 -1.05 -4.25
N ALA A 117 -8.90 0.21 -3.85
CA ALA A 117 -9.79 1.29 -4.30
C ALA A 117 -9.40 1.84 -5.69
N LEU A 118 -8.18 1.58 -6.17
CA LEU A 118 -7.68 2.15 -7.42
C LEU A 118 -8.60 1.85 -8.61
N PRO A 119 -9.06 0.60 -8.87
CA PRO A 119 -9.96 0.34 -9.99
C PRO A 119 -11.27 1.13 -9.93
N LEU A 120 -11.85 1.25 -8.73
CA LEU A 120 -13.08 2.01 -8.51
C LEU A 120 -12.88 3.49 -8.84
N VAL A 121 -11.82 4.08 -8.29
CA VAL A 121 -11.48 5.50 -8.50
C VAL A 121 -11.21 5.79 -9.97
N LEU A 122 -10.44 4.94 -10.65
CA LEU A 122 -10.16 5.09 -12.08
C LEU A 122 -11.43 4.99 -12.92
N SER A 123 -12.30 4.01 -12.63
CA SER A 123 -13.56 3.85 -13.35
C SER A 123 -14.50 5.06 -13.22
N PHE A 124 -14.46 5.73 -12.07
CA PHE A 124 -15.24 6.95 -11.84
C PHE A 124 -14.67 8.15 -12.60
N LEU A 125 -13.33 8.29 -12.62
CA LEU A 125 -12.65 9.34 -13.37
C LEU A 125 -12.93 9.27 -14.88
N ASP A 126 -12.93 8.06 -15.43
CA ASP A 126 -13.17 7.84 -16.86
C ASP A 126 -14.60 8.24 -17.26
N GLN A 127 -15.57 8.07 -16.37
CA GLN A 127 -16.97 8.46 -16.61
C GLN A 127 -17.22 9.96 -16.40
N SER A 128 -16.48 10.59 -15.48
CA SER A 128 -16.85 11.92 -14.95
C SER A 128 -15.99 13.07 -15.45
N ALA A 129 -14.80 12.81 -16.01
CA ALA A 129 -13.86 13.86 -16.41
C ALA A 129 -13.40 13.68 -17.86
N THR A 130 -13.55 14.73 -18.66
CA THR A 130 -13.20 14.74 -20.10
C THR A 130 -11.77 15.20 -20.39
N GLY A 131 -10.98 15.59 -19.38
CA GLY A 131 -9.59 16.03 -19.59
C GLY A 131 -8.68 15.92 -18.36
N PRO A 132 -7.34 16.02 -18.56
CA PRO A 132 -6.36 15.80 -17.51
C PRO A 132 -6.48 16.75 -16.31
N GLN A 133 -6.74 18.05 -16.56
CA GLN A 133 -6.95 19.01 -15.47
C GLN A 133 -8.21 18.71 -14.65
N GLN A 134 -9.30 18.30 -15.31
CA GLN A 134 -10.54 17.95 -14.62
C GLN A 134 -10.37 16.68 -13.78
N ARG A 135 -9.63 15.68 -14.28
CA ARG A 135 -9.30 14.47 -13.51
C ARG A 135 -8.51 14.80 -12.25
N MET A 136 -7.53 15.70 -12.35
CA MET A 136 -6.73 16.15 -11.20
C MET A 136 -7.60 16.83 -10.14
N GLN A 137 -8.50 17.71 -10.57
CA GLN A 137 -9.41 18.44 -9.68
C GLN A 137 -10.44 17.49 -9.04
N LEU A 138 -10.97 16.55 -9.80
CA LEU A 138 -11.92 15.56 -9.32
C LEU A 138 -11.28 14.61 -8.30
N MET A 139 -10.02 14.23 -8.52
CA MET A 139 -9.24 13.48 -7.52
C MET A 139 -8.98 14.27 -6.25
N ALA A 140 -8.58 15.53 -6.37
CA ALA A 140 -8.38 16.38 -5.21
C ALA A 140 -9.68 16.54 -4.40
N ALA A 141 -10.81 16.75 -5.09
CA ALA A 141 -12.13 16.80 -4.49
C ALA A 141 -12.49 15.51 -3.74
N MET A 142 -12.38 14.36 -4.41
CA MET A 142 -12.66 13.05 -3.78
C MET A 142 -11.76 12.78 -2.58
N ALA A 143 -10.48 13.18 -2.65
CA ALA A 143 -9.55 13.03 -1.54
C ALA A 143 -9.95 13.91 -0.33
N ILE A 144 -10.42 15.13 -0.57
CA ILE A 144 -10.91 16.03 0.50
C ILE A 144 -12.20 15.48 1.11
N ASP A 145 -13.17 15.06 0.29
CA ASP A 145 -14.43 14.49 0.76
C ASP A 145 -14.19 13.20 1.56
N PHE A 146 -13.32 12.33 1.07
CA PHE A 146 -12.93 11.11 1.76
C PHE A 146 -12.19 11.40 3.07
N SER A 147 -11.25 12.36 3.07
CA SER A 147 -10.55 12.80 4.27
C SER A 147 -11.50 13.37 5.31
N LEU A 148 -12.45 14.23 4.90
CA LEU A 148 -13.46 14.80 5.79
C LEU A 148 -14.37 13.71 6.37
N LEU A 149 -14.80 12.75 5.53
CA LEU A 149 -15.60 11.61 5.97
C LEU A 149 -14.84 10.79 7.02
N LEU A 150 -13.58 10.42 6.74
CA LEU A 150 -12.75 9.68 7.68
C LEU A 150 -12.48 10.46 8.97
N PHE A 151 -12.29 11.77 8.87
CA PHE A 151 -12.09 12.65 10.02
C PHE A 151 -13.33 12.68 10.92
N ILE A 152 -14.53 12.83 10.35
CA ILE A 152 -15.79 12.80 11.10
C ILE A 152 -16.02 11.41 11.72
N LEU A 153 -15.80 10.33 10.97
CA LEU A 153 -15.92 8.95 11.48
C LEU A 153 -14.93 8.66 12.62
N GLY A 154 -13.71 9.20 12.51
CA GLY A 154 -12.65 9.08 13.51
C GLY A 154 -12.96 9.85 14.79
N LEU A 155 -13.43 11.10 14.68
CA LEU A 155 -13.81 11.92 15.83
C LEU A 155 -15.05 11.38 16.56
N THR A 156 -16.05 10.93 15.83
CA THR A 156 -17.32 10.44 16.40
C THR A 156 -17.24 8.99 16.91
N GLY A 157 -16.19 8.25 16.55
CA GLY A 157 -16.07 6.82 16.84
C GLY A 157 -17.04 5.95 16.04
N TRP A 158 -17.79 6.52 15.08
CA TRP A 158 -18.71 5.77 14.23
C TRP A 158 -18.00 4.80 13.29
N GLY A 159 -16.74 5.07 12.94
CA GLY A 159 -15.93 4.13 12.16
C GLY A 159 -15.84 2.74 12.83
N ARG A 160 -15.69 2.71 14.15
CA ARG A 160 -15.68 1.45 14.92
C ARG A 160 -17.04 0.75 14.86
N LYS A 161 -18.13 1.47 15.10
CA LYS A 161 -19.50 0.92 15.05
C LYS A 161 -19.85 0.38 13.66
N LEU A 162 -19.49 1.11 12.61
CA LEU A 162 -19.68 0.69 11.23
C LEU A 162 -18.92 -0.61 10.96
N PHE A 163 -17.66 -0.69 11.38
CA PHE A 163 -16.84 -1.89 11.18
C PHE A 163 -17.36 -3.10 11.97
N GLU A 164 -17.81 -2.90 13.21
CA GLU A 164 -18.40 -3.94 14.06
C GLU A 164 -19.76 -4.43 13.54
N SER A 165 -20.52 -3.57 12.84
CA SER A 165 -21.81 -3.92 12.23
C SER A 165 -21.70 -4.88 11.04
N ILE A 166 -20.51 -5.01 10.42
CA ILE A 166 -20.34 -5.82 9.20
C ILE A 166 -19.96 -7.26 9.61
N PRO A 167 -20.75 -8.28 9.21
CA PRO A 167 -20.43 -9.69 9.49
C PRO A 167 -19.05 -10.07 8.97
N ALA A 168 -18.33 -10.95 9.68
CA ALA A 168 -16.98 -11.37 9.30
C ALA A 168 -16.93 -11.99 7.90
N VAL A 169 -17.97 -12.73 7.52
CA VAL A 169 -18.10 -13.34 6.18
C VAL A 169 -18.14 -12.28 5.08
N LEU A 170 -18.89 -11.20 5.27
CA LEU A 170 -18.99 -10.11 4.30
C LEU A 170 -17.67 -9.34 4.20
N ARG A 171 -16.99 -9.10 5.34
CA ARG A 171 -15.64 -8.50 5.35
C ARG A 171 -14.63 -9.34 4.56
N GLY A 172 -14.64 -10.66 4.77
CA GLY A 172 -13.81 -11.59 4.02
C GLY A 172 -14.14 -11.60 2.52
N GLY A 173 -15.43 -11.61 2.17
CA GLY A 173 -15.90 -11.57 0.78
C GLY A 173 -15.48 -10.30 0.05
N ILE A 174 -15.61 -9.13 0.67
CA ILE A 174 -15.17 -7.85 0.10
C ILE A 174 -13.65 -7.84 -0.12
N LEU A 175 -12.87 -8.33 0.86
CA LEU A 175 -11.41 -8.39 0.75
C LEU A 175 -10.97 -9.36 -0.37
N LEU A 176 -11.59 -10.52 -0.46
CA LEU A 176 -11.31 -11.51 -1.51
C LEU A 176 -11.71 -10.98 -2.89
N GLY A 177 -12.89 -10.35 -3.01
CA GLY A 177 -13.35 -9.73 -4.25
C GLY A 177 -12.42 -8.62 -4.73
N ALA A 178 -11.98 -7.75 -3.82
CA ALA A 178 -11.00 -6.71 -4.15
C ALA A 178 -9.66 -7.28 -4.62
N ALA A 179 -9.18 -8.35 -3.98
CA ALA A 179 -7.95 -9.05 -4.40
C ALA A 179 -8.11 -9.68 -5.79
N LEU A 180 -9.24 -10.34 -6.07
CA LEU A 180 -9.54 -10.93 -7.37
C LEU A 180 -9.67 -9.85 -8.46
N SER A 181 -10.35 -8.73 -8.20
CA SER A 181 -10.46 -7.61 -9.14
C SER A 181 -9.10 -6.97 -9.44
N ALA A 182 -8.25 -6.81 -8.42
CA ALA A 182 -6.88 -6.32 -8.61
C ALA A 182 -6.04 -7.32 -9.44
N MET A 183 -6.15 -8.61 -9.15
CA MET A 183 -5.48 -9.66 -9.91
C MET A 183 -5.99 -9.70 -11.36
N GLN A 184 -7.30 -9.59 -11.58
CA GLN A 184 -7.88 -9.45 -12.91
C GLN A 184 -7.35 -8.19 -13.62
N ARG A 185 -7.23 -7.04 -12.94
CA ARG A 185 -6.67 -5.82 -13.55
C ARG A 185 -5.20 -5.95 -13.95
N ILE A 186 -4.43 -6.74 -13.21
CA ILE A 186 -3.01 -7.00 -13.50
C ILE A 186 -2.88 -8.04 -14.62
N LEU A 187 -3.72 -9.08 -14.60
CA LEU A 187 -3.69 -10.20 -15.55
C LEU A 187 -4.44 -9.93 -16.86
N GLN A 188 -5.47 -9.10 -16.82
CA GLN A 188 -6.33 -8.72 -17.93
C GLN A 188 -6.57 -7.20 -17.95
N VAL A 189 -6.59 -6.65 -19.16
CA VAL A 189 -7.46 -5.59 -19.71
C VAL A 189 -6.69 -4.87 -20.83
N GLU A 190 -7.15 -5.18 -22.04
CA GLU A 190 -7.03 -4.47 -23.32
C GLU A 190 -5.76 -4.51 -24.17
N HIS A 191 -4.54 -4.77 -23.66
CA HIS A 191 -3.35 -4.74 -24.55
C HIS A 191 -2.23 -5.75 -24.24
N GLY A 192 -2.47 -6.82 -23.48
CA GLY A 192 -1.40 -7.80 -23.19
C GLY A 192 -0.14 -7.16 -22.56
N ARG A 193 -0.28 -6.00 -21.92
CA ARG A 193 0.85 -5.09 -21.69
C ARG A 193 1.74 -5.50 -20.52
N PHE A 194 1.32 -6.43 -19.67
CA PHE A 194 2.14 -7.03 -18.62
C PHE A 194 2.31 -8.54 -18.83
N LEU A 195 1.23 -9.29 -19.09
CA LEU A 195 1.32 -10.73 -19.39
C LEU A 195 1.97 -11.05 -20.75
N GLY A 196 1.82 -10.17 -21.74
CA GLY A 196 2.39 -10.33 -23.08
C GLY A 196 3.76 -9.65 -23.27
N SER A 197 4.22 -8.86 -22.29
CA SER A 197 5.50 -8.15 -22.36
C SER A 197 6.51 -8.59 -21.28
N GLN A 198 6.03 -9.02 -20.11
CA GLN A 198 6.85 -9.38 -18.93
C GLN A 198 6.31 -10.61 -18.15
N PRO A 199 5.92 -11.72 -18.81
CA PRO A 199 5.34 -12.89 -18.13
C PRO A 199 6.29 -13.58 -17.16
N VAL A 200 7.57 -13.74 -17.52
CA VAL A 200 8.54 -14.46 -16.68
C VAL A 200 8.83 -13.66 -15.41
N THR A 201 9.01 -12.36 -15.56
CA THR A 201 9.20 -11.41 -14.45
C THR A 201 8.04 -11.48 -13.45
N LEU A 202 6.79 -11.46 -13.97
CA LEU A 202 5.59 -11.47 -13.14
C LEU A 202 5.45 -12.79 -12.37
N LEU A 203 5.66 -13.93 -13.03
CA LEU A 203 5.55 -15.26 -12.41
C LEU A 203 6.62 -15.46 -11.34
N VAL A 204 7.88 -15.11 -11.64
CA VAL A 204 8.98 -15.26 -10.68
C VAL A 204 8.81 -14.32 -9.50
N SER A 205 8.50 -13.04 -9.74
CA SER A 205 8.28 -12.07 -8.67
C SER A 205 7.12 -12.49 -7.76
N THR A 206 5.98 -12.86 -8.34
CA THR A 206 4.79 -13.25 -7.57
C THR A 206 5.02 -14.56 -6.84
N GLY A 207 5.55 -15.59 -7.52
CA GLY A 207 5.83 -16.89 -6.93
C GLY A 207 6.86 -16.82 -5.80
N ALA A 208 7.96 -16.09 -6.02
CA ALA A 208 8.98 -15.87 -5.00
C ALA A 208 8.41 -15.09 -3.81
N THR A 209 7.63 -14.04 -4.06
CA THR A 209 6.99 -13.25 -3.00
C THR A 209 6.05 -14.12 -2.17
N LEU A 210 5.19 -14.93 -2.80
CA LEU A 210 4.29 -15.83 -2.08
C LEU A 210 5.07 -16.89 -1.28
N PHE A 211 6.16 -17.41 -1.85
CA PHE A 211 7.04 -18.35 -1.16
C PHE A 211 7.67 -17.70 0.09
N PHE A 212 8.33 -16.56 -0.03
CA PHE A 212 8.95 -15.90 1.14
C PHE A 212 7.91 -15.44 2.17
N LEU A 213 6.73 -14.99 1.73
CA LEU A 213 5.70 -14.49 2.63
C LEU A 213 4.95 -15.63 3.35
N TYR A 214 4.61 -16.73 2.69
CA TYR A 214 3.70 -17.75 3.23
C TYR A 214 4.32 -19.14 3.45
N SER A 215 5.57 -19.37 3.05
CA SER A 215 6.22 -20.69 3.21
C SER A 215 6.36 -21.07 4.69
N ILE A 216 5.63 -22.11 5.10
CA ILE A 216 5.64 -22.69 6.45
C ILE A 216 7.05 -23.20 6.83
N PRO A 217 7.81 -23.88 5.95
CA PRO A 217 9.19 -24.29 6.25
C PRO A 217 10.12 -23.13 6.60
N LEU A 218 10.03 -21.99 5.91
CA LEU A 218 10.85 -20.80 6.20
C LEU A 218 10.50 -20.17 7.56
N ARG A 219 9.21 -20.18 7.92
CA ARG A 219 8.74 -19.66 9.22
C ARG A 219 9.07 -20.60 10.39
N SER A 220 9.06 -21.92 10.14
CA SER A 220 9.37 -22.94 11.15
C SER A 220 10.87 -23.15 11.34
N SER A 221 11.69 -22.82 10.34
CA SER A 221 13.15 -22.86 10.41
C SER A 221 13.67 -21.66 11.20
N LYS A 222 13.37 -21.62 12.51
CA LYS A 222 14.11 -20.80 13.48
C LYS A 222 15.47 -21.43 13.84
N SER A 223 15.76 -22.63 13.33
CA SER A 223 16.91 -23.45 13.69
C SER A 223 17.88 -23.60 12.52
N GLY A 224 18.98 -22.86 12.55
CA GLY A 224 20.24 -23.34 11.97
C GLY A 224 21.13 -22.31 11.28
N GLN A 225 20.59 -21.30 10.60
CA GLN A 225 21.39 -20.43 9.73
C GLN A 225 21.07 -18.95 9.97
N GLY A 226 21.91 -18.28 10.77
CA GLY A 226 21.73 -16.86 11.14
C GLY A 226 21.72 -15.87 9.97
N TRP A 227 22.25 -16.27 8.80
CA TRP A 227 22.28 -15.45 7.58
C TRP A 227 20.95 -15.43 6.81
N LEU A 228 20.08 -16.44 7.00
CA LEU A 228 18.80 -16.56 6.29
C LEU A 228 17.67 -15.78 7.01
N MET A 229 17.83 -15.55 8.32
CA MET A 229 16.86 -14.85 9.15
C MET A 229 16.61 -13.39 8.71
N PRO A 230 17.62 -12.58 8.37
CA PRO A 230 17.40 -11.24 7.82
C PRO A 230 16.61 -11.25 6.50
N VAL A 231 16.87 -12.22 5.61
CA VAL A 231 16.18 -12.34 4.32
C VAL A 231 14.71 -12.72 4.50
N ILE A 232 14.42 -13.63 5.43
CA ILE A 232 13.03 -14.00 5.77
C ILE A 232 12.29 -12.80 6.40
N ARG A 233 12.98 -12.01 7.24
CA ARG A 233 12.40 -10.78 7.84
C ARG A 233 12.09 -9.69 6.82
N MET A 234 12.83 -9.63 5.72
CA MET A 234 12.58 -8.69 4.61
C MET A 234 11.31 -9.02 3.81
N GLY A 235 10.62 -10.13 4.08
CA GLY A 235 9.27 -10.47 3.61
C GLY A 235 9.07 -10.32 2.10
N LEU A 236 8.60 -9.14 1.67
CA LEU A 236 8.26 -8.81 0.28
C LEU A 236 9.51 -8.51 -0.58
N LEU A 237 10.55 -7.94 0.02
CA LEU A 237 11.70 -7.42 -0.72
C LEU A 237 12.47 -8.49 -1.51
N PRO A 238 12.74 -9.70 -0.98
CA PRO A 238 13.46 -10.73 -1.72
C PRO A 238 12.74 -11.14 -3.01
N GLY A 239 11.41 -11.25 -2.97
CA GLY A 239 10.60 -11.55 -4.16
C GLY A 239 10.68 -10.46 -5.22
N LEU A 240 10.63 -9.19 -4.80
CA LEU A 240 10.75 -8.04 -5.69
C LEU A 240 12.15 -7.96 -6.34
N VAL A 241 13.20 -8.21 -5.57
CA VAL A 241 14.59 -8.25 -6.08
C VAL A 241 14.77 -9.39 -7.08
N MET A 242 14.27 -10.59 -6.77
CA MET A 242 14.34 -11.72 -7.71
C MET A 242 13.59 -11.42 -9.01
N GLY A 243 12.41 -10.80 -8.93
CA GLY A 243 11.68 -10.32 -10.10
C GLY A 243 12.50 -9.36 -10.95
N GLY A 244 13.10 -8.33 -10.33
CA GLY A 244 13.95 -7.36 -11.03
C GLY A 244 15.16 -8.00 -11.72
N ILE A 245 15.85 -8.92 -11.05
CA ILE A 245 17.00 -9.63 -11.63
C ILE A 245 16.56 -10.49 -12.82
N VAL A 246 15.54 -11.31 -12.65
CA VAL A 246 15.08 -12.22 -13.70
C VAL A 246 14.50 -11.45 -14.89
N GLY A 247 13.78 -10.35 -14.66
CA GLY A 247 13.28 -9.52 -15.74
C GLY A 247 14.38 -8.80 -16.52
N ALA A 248 15.47 -8.40 -15.85
CA ALA A 248 16.63 -7.82 -16.51
C ALA A 248 17.38 -8.87 -17.35
N LEU A 249 17.58 -10.08 -16.80
CA LEU A 249 18.24 -11.19 -17.50
C LEU A 249 17.42 -11.71 -18.69
N SER A 250 16.09 -11.72 -18.58
CA SER A 250 15.19 -12.17 -19.64
C SER A 250 14.98 -11.13 -20.74
N GLY A 251 15.48 -9.90 -20.57
CA GLY A 251 15.28 -8.79 -21.50
C GLY A 251 13.85 -8.23 -21.53
N GLU A 252 12.98 -8.70 -20.63
CA GLU A 252 11.59 -8.24 -20.45
C GLU A 252 11.55 -6.84 -19.82
N LEU A 253 12.50 -6.53 -18.93
CA LEU A 253 12.65 -5.21 -18.34
C LEU A 253 13.53 -4.33 -19.22
N ARG A 254 12.89 -3.41 -19.96
CA ARG A 254 13.60 -2.30 -20.59
C ARG A 254 13.63 -1.12 -19.63
N PHE A 255 14.81 -0.85 -19.08
CA PHE A 255 15.05 0.35 -18.29
C PHE A 255 15.10 1.57 -19.22
N SER A 256 13.94 2.18 -19.47
CA SER A 256 13.81 3.42 -20.24
C SER A 256 13.35 4.59 -19.39
N PRO A 257 14.17 5.03 -18.42
CA PRO A 257 14.28 6.46 -18.17
C PRO A 257 15.66 6.95 -18.63
N GLU A 258 15.67 7.97 -19.49
CA GLU A 258 16.81 8.89 -19.55
C GLU A 258 16.91 9.60 -18.20
N TRP A 259 17.54 8.96 -17.22
CA TRP A 259 17.86 9.59 -15.95
C TRP A 259 18.92 10.67 -16.22
N LYS A 260 18.47 11.89 -16.56
CA LYS A 260 19.34 13.03 -16.92
C LYS A 260 20.03 13.68 -15.71
N GLY A 261 20.62 12.89 -14.82
CA GLY A 261 21.49 13.35 -13.73
C GLY A 261 21.11 12.90 -12.31
N TRP A 262 22.10 12.86 -11.42
CA TRP A 262 22.00 12.28 -10.07
C TRP A 262 21.12 13.08 -9.08
N ILE A 263 20.91 14.38 -9.29
CA ILE A 263 20.05 15.26 -8.47
C ILE A 263 19.26 16.15 -9.43
N GLN A 264 18.02 15.79 -9.72
CA GLN A 264 17.04 16.73 -10.26
C GLN A 264 16.15 17.16 -9.12
N ILE A 265 16.14 18.46 -8.80
CA ILE A 265 15.19 19.01 -7.83
C ILE A 265 13.81 18.94 -8.50
N PRO A 266 12.87 18.15 -7.96
CA PRO A 266 11.54 18.05 -8.54
C PRO A 266 10.87 19.44 -8.62
N PRO A 267 10.18 19.80 -9.72
CA PRO A 267 9.51 21.09 -9.86
C PRO A 267 8.25 21.16 -8.98
N LEU A 268 8.46 21.36 -7.68
CA LEU A 268 7.43 21.38 -6.64
C LEU A 268 6.39 22.49 -6.86
N GLU A 269 6.83 23.67 -7.31
CA GLU A 269 5.98 24.85 -7.49
C GLU A 269 4.91 24.65 -8.58
N LYS A 270 5.30 24.05 -9.70
CA LYS A 270 4.36 23.73 -10.81
C LYS A 270 3.37 22.65 -10.40
N CYS A 271 3.81 21.65 -9.63
CA CYS A 271 2.94 20.60 -9.12
C CYS A 271 1.91 21.17 -8.13
N TRP A 272 2.34 22.06 -7.22
CA TRP A 272 1.46 22.70 -6.24
C TRP A 272 0.34 23.50 -6.90
N LEU A 273 0.65 24.28 -7.94
CA LEU A 273 -0.35 25.07 -8.68
C LEU A 273 -1.38 24.20 -9.43
N MET A 274 -1.01 22.99 -9.85
CA MET A 274 -1.92 22.03 -10.48
C MET A 274 -2.79 21.29 -9.46
N CYS A 275 -2.25 21.03 -8.26
CA CYS A 275 -2.93 20.28 -7.19
C CYS A 275 -3.73 21.16 -6.23
N HIS A 276 -3.73 22.49 -6.41
CA HIS A 276 -4.21 23.42 -5.40
C HIS A 276 -5.69 23.20 -5.05
N PRO A 277 -6.02 22.82 -3.80
CA PRO A 277 -7.34 22.34 -3.42
C PRO A 277 -8.45 23.39 -3.58
N LEU A 278 -8.13 24.68 -3.42
CA LEU A 278 -9.11 25.76 -3.57
C LEU A 278 -9.56 25.96 -5.03
N ARG A 279 -8.80 25.49 -6.02
CA ARG A 279 -9.22 25.53 -7.44
C ARG A 279 -10.23 24.42 -7.77
N SER A 280 -10.21 23.34 -6.99
CA SER A 280 -11.08 22.15 -7.13
C SER A 280 -12.46 22.36 -6.50
N VAL A 281 -12.52 23.05 -5.35
CA VAL A 281 -13.75 23.29 -4.57
C VAL A 281 -14.79 24.10 -5.38
N PHE A 282 -14.35 25.03 -6.23
CA PHE A 282 -15.27 25.85 -7.04
C PHE A 282 -16.02 25.05 -8.11
N LEU A 283 -15.43 23.97 -8.64
CA LEU A 283 -16.04 23.09 -9.64
C LEU A 283 -16.96 22.03 -9.04
N LEU A 284 -16.72 21.59 -7.80
CA LEU A 284 -17.64 20.73 -7.05
C LEU A 284 -19.03 21.36 -6.94
N CYS A 285 -19.10 22.67 -6.72
CA CYS A 285 -20.37 23.41 -6.73
C CYS A 285 -21.04 23.32 -8.12
N SER A 286 -20.27 23.40 -9.21
CA SER A 286 -20.78 23.31 -10.58
C SER A 286 -21.22 21.90 -11.01
N ILE A 287 -20.54 20.85 -10.54
CA ILE A 287 -20.86 19.44 -10.87
C ILE A 287 -22.03 18.95 -10.00
N SER A 288 -22.05 19.31 -8.71
CA SER A 288 -23.18 19.02 -7.81
C SER A 288 -24.49 19.67 -8.31
N LEU A 289 -24.42 20.90 -8.83
CA LEU A 289 -25.54 21.58 -9.49
C LEU A 289 -25.96 20.95 -10.83
N ARG A 290 -25.08 20.17 -11.47
CA ARG A 290 -25.39 19.48 -12.73
C ARG A 290 -26.04 18.12 -12.48
N HIS A 291 -25.66 17.43 -11.40
CA HIS A 291 -26.28 16.17 -10.98
C HIS A 291 -27.62 16.36 -10.26
N SER A 292 -27.88 17.51 -9.61
CA SER A 292 -29.21 17.84 -9.07
C SER A 292 -30.27 18.10 -10.15
N ARG A 293 -29.86 18.22 -11.42
CA ARG A 293 -30.73 18.38 -12.59
C ARG A 293 -31.15 17.04 -13.21
N TRP A 294 -30.70 15.92 -12.65
CA TRP A 294 -31.20 14.56 -12.93
C TRP A 294 -31.82 13.98 -11.65
N ARG A 295 -32.98 14.53 -11.29
CA ARG A 295 -34.05 13.78 -10.60
C ARG A 295 -35.13 13.49 -11.64
#